data_AF-A0A7S9LQP1-F1
#
_entry.id   AF-A0A7S9LQP1-F1
#
_cell.length_a   1.000
_cell.length_b   1.000
_cell.length_c   1.000
_cell.angle_alpha   90.00
_cell.angle_beta   90.00
_cell.angle_gamma   90.00
#
_symmetry.space_group_name_H-M   'P 1'
#
loop_
_entity.id
_entity.type
_entity.pdbx_description
1 polymer ?
#
loop_
_entity_poly.entity_id
_entity_poly.type
_entity_poly.pdbx_seq_one_letter_code
_entity_poly.pdbx_strand_id
1 'polypeptide(L)' 'MIGVYAATCRELNVAFDFPGLQSTYDALYQVTDAGVLGAALEWAAPEAAGEAFNVTNGHLFR' A
#
# COMPACT_ATOMS: atom_id res chain seq x y z
N MET A 1 2.01 -2.50 -6.62
CA MET A 1 2.30 -3.81 -7.23
C MET A 1 3.81 -4.01 -7.30
N ILE A 2 4.36 -4.86 -6.44
CA ILE A 2 5.79 -5.23 -6.44
C ILE A 2 6.03 -6.65 -6.99
N GLY A 3 4.98 -7.50 -6.99
CA GLY A 3 5.08 -8.90 -7.40
C GLY A 3 5.46 -9.12 -8.86
N VAL A 4 5.00 -8.26 -9.77
CA VAL A 4 5.40 -8.34 -11.20
C VAL A 4 6.89 -8.08 -11.36
N TYR A 5 7.43 -7.05 -10.69
CA TYR A 5 8.86 -6.74 -10.73
C TYR A 5 9.69 -7.89 -10.15
N ALA A 6 9.29 -8.42 -8.99
CA ALA A 6 9.96 -9.57 -8.36
C ALA A 6 9.94 -10.81 -9.27
N ALA A 7 8.80 -11.11 -9.90
CA ALA A 7 8.68 -12.23 -10.83
C ALA A 7 9.60 -12.06 -12.05
N THR A 8 9.70 -10.84 -12.60
CA THR A 8 10.61 -10.53 -13.71
C THR A 8 12.08 -10.67 -13.31
N CYS A 9 12.50 -10.14 -12.15
CA CYS A 9 13.88 -10.30 -11.68
C CYS A 9 14.25 -11.77 -11.51
N ARG A 10 13.31 -12.57 -10.98
CA ARG A 10 13.49 -14.02 -10.83
C ARG A 10 13.66 -14.72 -12.17
N GLU A 11 12.82 -14.41 -13.16
CA GLU A 11 12.88 -15.02 -14.49
C GLU A 11 14.19 -14.67 -15.22
N LEU A 12 14.66 -13.42 -15.09
CA LEU A 12 15.89 -12.95 -15.72
C LEU A 12 17.16 -13.30 -14.94
N ASN A 13 17.04 -13.94 -13.77
CA ASN A 13 18.14 -14.25 -12.86
C ASN A 13 18.99 -13.01 -12.51
N VAL A 14 18.32 -11.90 -12.22
CA VAL A 14 18.94 -10.64 -11.78
C VAL A 14 18.51 -10.32 -10.34
N ALA A 15 19.28 -9.46 -9.67
CA ALA A 15 18.98 -9.04 -8.32
C ALA A 15 17.62 -8.32 -8.23
N PHE A 16 16.93 -8.54 -7.11
CA PHE A 16 15.68 -7.88 -6.78
C PHE A 16 15.97 -6.69 -5.86
N ASP A 17 16.58 -5.65 -6.44
CA ASP A 17 17.01 -4.46 -5.73
C ASP A 17 15.95 -3.35 -5.77
N PHE A 18 15.97 -2.47 -4.76
CA PHE A 18 15.05 -1.34 -4.71
C PHE A 18 15.38 -0.31 -5.81
N PRO A 19 14.45 0.02 -6.72
CA PRO A 19 14.76 0.86 -7.89
C PRO A 19 14.69 2.37 -7.59
N GLY A 20 14.35 2.77 -6.37
CA GLY A 20 14.10 4.16 -5.99
C GLY A 20 15.26 4.83 -5.26
N LEU A 21 15.00 6.03 -4.74
CA LEU A 21 15.98 6.80 -3.96
C LEU A 21 16.17 6.19 -2.56
N GLN A 22 17.39 6.20 -2.03
CA GLN A 22 17.68 5.75 -0.67
C GLN A 22 16.78 6.42 0.39
N SER A 23 16.50 7.72 0.23
CA SER A 23 15.60 8.46 1.12
C SER A 23 14.16 7.93 1.12
N THR A 24 13.70 7.35 0.01
CA THR A 24 12.40 6.65 -0.03
C THR A 24 12.50 5.29 0.64
N TYR A 25 13.58 4.54 0.46
CA TYR A 25 13.76 3.28 1.18
C TYR A 25 13.78 3.44 2.71
N ASP A 26 14.34 4.55 3.20
CA ASP A 26 14.47 4.81 4.63
C ASP A 26 13.21 5.41 5.29
N ALA A 27 12.20 5.78 4.50
CA ALA A 27 11.01 6.45 4.99
C ALA A 27 10.03 5.50 5.68
N LEU A 28 9.25 6.03 6.63
CA LEU A 28 8.12 5.31 7.23
C LEU A 28 6.89 5.43 6.32
N TYR A 29 6.29 4.29 5.99
CA TYR A 29 5.14 4.21 5.12
C TYR A 29 3.90 3.75 5.87
N GLN A 30 2.77 4.32 5.46
CA GLN A 30 1.46 3.72 5.67
C GLN A 30 0.86 3.35 4.32
N VAL A 31 0.20 2.21 4.30
CA VAL A 31 -0.62 1.77 3.17
C VAL A 31 -1.99 1.40 3.69
N THR A 32 -2.96 1.39 2.78
CA THR A 32 -4.31 0.92 3.05
C THR A 32 -4.54 -0.31 2.21
N ASP A 33 -4.87 -1.41 2.86
CA ASP A 33 -5.27 -2.63 2.20
C ASP A 33 -6.62 -2.42 1.49
N ALA A 34 -6.77 -3.03 0.32
CA ALA A 34 -7.99 -2.86 -0.47
C ALA A 34 -9.23 -3.41 0.23
N GLY A 35 -9.09 -4.49 1.02
CA GLY A 35 -10.19 -5.05 1.82
C GLY A 35 -10.57 -4.14 2.97
N VAL A 36 -9.59 -3.52 3.64
CA VAL A 36 -9.84 -2.51 4.69
C VAL A 36 -10.56 -1.29 4.11
N LEU A 37 -10.13 -0.81 2.94
CA LEU A 37 -10.81 0.29 2.25
C LEU A 37 -12.25 -0.09 1.87
N GLY A 38 -12.47 -1.30 1.35
CA GLY A 38 -13.80 -1.81 1.00
C GLY A 38 -14.75 -1.83 2.19
N ALA A 39 -14.30 -2.39 3.32
CA ALA A 39 -15.09 -2.42 4.56
C ALA A 39 -15.41 -1.01 5.08
N ALA A 40 -14.47 -0.07 4.97
CA ALA A 40 -14.71 1.32 5.36
C ALA A 40 -15.77 2.01 4.49
N LEU A 41 -15.79 1.72 3.18
CA LEU A 41 -16.82 2.25 2.28
C LEU A 41 -18.21 1.67 2.58
N GLU A 42 -18.30 0.37 2.87
CA GLU A 42 -19.57 -0.27 3.28
C GLU A 42 -20.13 0.33 4.57
N TRP A 43 -19.26 0.60 5.55
CA TRP A 43 -19.65 1.30 6.78
C TRP A 43 -20.09 2.75 6.53
N ALA A 44 -19.37 3.48 5.66
CA ALA A 44 -19.63 4.89 5.42
C ALA A 44 -20.91 5.14 4.61
N ALA A 45 -21.28 4.22 3.71
CA ALA A 45 -22.43 4.36 2.80
C ALA A 45 -23.77 4.72 3.49
N PRO A 46 -24.17 4.09 4.61
CA PRO A 46 -25.44 4.41 5.27
C PRO A 46 -25.43 5.66 6.16
N GLU A 47 -24.29 6.03 6.75
CA GLU A 47 -24.28 6.95 7.91
C GLU A 47 -23.36 8.18 7.77
N ALA A 48 -22.46 8.21 6.80
CA ALA A 48 -21.36 9.18 6.73
C ALA A 48 -21.49 10.21 5.59
N ALA A 49 -22.71 10.51 5.15
CA ALA A 49 -22.95 11.40 4.01
C ALA A 49 -22.45 12.83 4.27
N GLY A 50 -21.62 13.35 3.36
CA GLY A 50 -21.09 14.72 3.43
C GLY A 50 -19.83 14.87 4.29
N GLU A 51 -19.28 13.77 4.81
CA GLU A 51 -18.06 13.77 5.61
C GLU A 51 -16.89 13.08 4.88
N ALA A 52 -15.66 13.47 5.23
CA ALA A 52 -14.43 12.93 4.65
C ALA A 52 -13.59 12.24 5.74
N PHE A 53 -13.25 10.97 5.52
CA PHE A 53 -12.50 10.16 6.46
C PHE A 53 -11.20 9.63 5.85
N ASN A 54 -10.14 9.65 6.65
CA ASN A 54 -8.91 8.94 6.32
C ASN A 54 -9.02 7.49 6.77
N VAL A 55 -8.68 6.55 5.87
CA VAL A 55 -8.67 5.10 6.16
C VAL A 55 -7.25 4.58 5.96
N THR A 56 -6.69 3.98 7.01
CA THR A 56 -5.34 3.40 7.00
C THR A 56 -5.35 2.04 7.68
N ASN A 57 -4.31 1.24 7.46
CA ASN A 57 -4.16 -0.06 8.14
C ASN A 57 -3.81 0.06 9.64
N GLY A 58 -3.67 1.28 10.18
CA GLY A 58 -3.39 1.52 11.60
C GLY A 58 -1.95 1.22 12.04
N HIS A 59 -1.06 0.84 11.12
CA HIS A 59 0.34 0.54 11.40
C HIS A 59 1.28 1.19 10.37
N LEU A 60 2.54 1.33 10.76
CA LEU A 60 3.64 1.89 9.96
C LEU A 60 4.65 0.78 9.66
N PHE A 61 5.30 0.84 8.50
CA PHE A 61 6.41 -0.05 8.14
C PHE A 61 7.49 0.67 7.34
N ARG A 62 8.65 0.01 7.24
CA ARG A 62 9.83 0.39 6.45
C ARG A 62 10.26 -0.82 5.64
#